data_AF-A0A2C9XT90-F1
#
_entry.id   AF-A0A2C9XT90-F1
#
_cell.length_a   1.000
_cell.length_b   1.000
_cell.length_c   1.000
_cell.angle_alpha   90.00
_cell.angle_beta   90.00
_cell.angle_gamma   90.00
#
_symmetry.space_group_name_H-M   'P 1'
#
loop_
_entity.id
_entity.type
_entity.pdbx_description
1 polymer ?
#
loop_
_entity_poly.entity_id
_entity_poly.type
_entity_poly.pdbx_seq_one_letter_code
_entity_poly.pdbx_strand_id
1 'polypeptide(L)'
;MVLAEKLLFKIKLVNVDYQEKLTELMDGLVLSRLLLEPTFFQSSLHQKESFKLADAYSSLQSVNEKKTGWFVVGNEEEQCQIQFNQTTIQISAHFQWGRFLKNQLVIRDYIQVKMSKHGVFAYLRAYEEYLYNNTSGISERSIVESPEETEKLPKFLGQSGKIEVDCNLFPGYDLLFEALCFTSCWEMYYSYHYYRFIPKEIFLEVQQVERVTEYENHVIGIQIYREPFRWKSKTNQKFQQYYRDQLGFDHLAWDNGVGLLREPFVEYAYTDDMLQSVQYQNQLMQPVEKKKATFFVTRTYNFSTHEYSERRAKGMLNRQAFFPWVDDTHSQLICYKVIDPTFTLDNGVKAYSYYIKEYLDIEAPDVTYQSYLTTLRIYVPSLHLKEFPLSEIRQQLPNVTFKRLRKRRGRISFDVTQGRKRLRVILLSQNELDMQALQKI
;
A
#
# COMPACT_ATOMS: atom_id res chain seq x y z
N MET A 1 28.00 11.65 -4.04
CA MET A 1 28.66 10.38 -3.67
C MET A 1 27.74 9.28 -4.14
N VAL A 2 28.12 8.49 -5.16
CA VAL A 2 27.30 7.35 -5.60
C VAL A 2 27.43 6.29 -4.51
N LEU A 3 26.35 6.04 -3.77
CA LEU A 3 26.31 4.91 -2.84
C LEU A 3 26.67 3.65 -3.64
N ALA A 4 27.57 2.82 -3.12
CA ALA A 4 27.84 1.52 -3.71
C ALA A 4 26.52 0.77 -3.94
N GLU A 5 26.38 0.10 -5.08
CA GLU A 5 25.16 -0.61 -5.45
C GLU A 5 24.85 -1.72 -4.43
N LYS A 6 24.01 -1.40 -3.45
CA LYS A 6 23.58 -2.32 -2.39
C LYS A 6 22.15 -2.77 -2.64
N LEU A 7 21.91 -4.07 -2.50
CA LEU A 7 20.55 -4.60 -2.41
C LEU A 7 20.08 -4.61 -0.96
N LEU A 8 18.77 -4.51 -0.79
CA LEU A 8 18.04 -4.88 0.39
C LEU A 8 17.27 -6.16 0.10
N PHE A 9 17.40 -7.12 1.00
CA PHE A 9 16.63 -8.34 1.11
C PHE A 9 15.78 -8.27 2.36
N LYS A 10 14.51 -8.69 2.26
CA LYS A 10 13.65 -8.91 3.42
C LYS A 10 12.80 -10.16 3.21
N ILE A 11 12.65 -10.96 4.25
CA ILE A 11 11.69 -12.07 4.31
C ILE A 11 11.06 -12.14 5.69
N LYS A 12 9.77 -12.49 5.73
CA LYS A 12 9.04 -12.74 6.96
C LYS A 12 8.43 -14.14 6.93
N LEU A 13 8.68 -14.90 7.99
CA LEU A 13 8.16 -16.24 8.22
C LEU A 13 7.19 -16.23 9.41
N VAL A 14 6.17 -17.08 9.38
CA VAL A 14 5.15 -17.25 10.43
C VAL A 14 4.88 -18.72 10.71
N ASN A 15 4.27 -19.01 11.86
CA ASN A 15 3.90 -20.36 12.29
C ASN A 15 5.08 -21.34 12.27
N VAL A 16 6.26 -20.84 12.63
CA VAL A 16 7.48 -21.66 12.74
C VAL A 16 7.49 -22.26 14.15
N ASP A 17 7.44 -23.59 14.25
CA ASP A 17 7.48 -24.25 15.57
C ASP A 17 8.86 -24.12 16.23
N TYR A 18 9.01 -24.57 17.48
CA TYR A 18 10.29 -24.41 18.19
C TYR A 18 11.47 -25.16 17.54
N GLN A 19 11.25 -26.36 17.01
CA GLN A 19 12.30 -27.16 16.38
C GLN A 19 12.70 -26.56 15.03
N GLU A 20 11.70 -26.13 14.25
CA GLU A 20 11.89 -25.43 12.99
C GLU A 20 12.55 -24.07 13.22
N LYS A 21 12.21 -23.35 14.29
CA LYS A 21 12.73 -22.02 14.58
C LYS A 21 14.25 -22.01 14.69
N LEU A 22 14.83 -22.96 15.43
CA LEU A 22 16.29 -23.05 15.50
C LEU A 22 16.89 -23.30 14.12
N THR A 23 16.30 -24.19 13.32
CA THR A 23 16.74 -24.46 11.94
C THR A 23 16.67 -23.20 11.07
N GLU A 24 15.57 -22.46 11.12
CA GLU A 24 15.38 -21.22 10.36
C GLU A 24 16.34 -20.11 10.77
N LEU A 25 16.64 -19.98 12.08
CA LEU A 25 17.63 -19.02 12.55
C LEU A 25 19.05 -19.40 12.12
N MET A 26 19.37 -20.70 12.11
CA MET A 26 20.66 -21.22 11.64
C MET A 26 20.83 -21.01 10.14
N ASP A 27 19.80 -21.31 9.36
CA ASP A 27 19.78 -21.06 7.92
C ASP A 27 19.91 -19.55 7.61
N GLY A 28 19.26 -18.70 8.40
CA GLY A 28 19.43 -17.25 8.31
C GLY A 28 20.87 -16.79 8.63
N LEU A 29 21.54 -17.42 9.60
CA LEU A 29 22.95 -17.16 9.90
C LEU A 29 23.86 -17.63 8.75
N VAL A 30 23.60 -18.80 8.16
CA VAL A 30 24.32 -19.27 6.97
C VAL A 30 24.13 -18.30 5.81
N LEU A 31 22.90 -17.89 5.54
CA LEU A 31 22.60 -16.87 4.53
C LEU A 31 23.37 -15.59 4.79
N SER A 32 23.42 -15.10 6.04
CA SER A 32 24.16 -13.88 6.37
C SER A 32 25.64 -13.94 5.96
N ARG A 33 26.28 -15.11 6.05
CA ARG A 33 27.68 -15.32 5.66
C ARG A 33 27.88 -15.50 4.15
N LEU A 34 26.83 -15.86 3.41
CA LEU A 34 26.83 -15.86 1.95
C LEU A 34 26.67 -14.43 1.41
N LEU A 35 25.85 -13.63 2.08
CA LEU A 35 25.57 -12.25 1.71
C LEU A 35 26.70 -11.29 2.11
N LEU A 36 27.41 -11.56 3.20
CA LEU A 36 28.29 -10.61 3.88
C LEU A 36 29.69 -11.19 4.16
N GLU A 37 30.66 -10.31 4.39
CA GLU A 37 31.91 -10.63 5.07
C GLU A 37 31.87 -10.05 6.49
N PRO A 38 31.33 -10.80 7.47
CA PRO A 38 31.05 -10.24 8.79
C PRO A 38 32.32 -10.05 9.61
N THR A 39 32.45 -8.86 10.20
CA THR A 39 33.48 -8.53 11.18
C THR A 39 32.94 -8.50 12.60
N PHE A 40 31.62 -8.37 12.76
CA PHE A 40 30.97 -8.39 14.07
C PHE A 40 29.72 -9.26 14.14
N PHE A 41 29.37 -9.63 15.37
CA PHE A 41 28.09 -10.20 15.79
C PHE A 41 27.54 -9.40 16.97
N GLN A 42 26.24 -9.21 17.02
CA GLN A 42 25.53 -8.61 18.15
C GLN A 42 24.20 -9.33 18.34
N SER A 43 23.74 -9.46 19.58
CA SER A 43 22.41 -10.03 19.84
C SER A 43 21.69 -9.29 20.96
N SER A 44 20.43 -9.64 21.20
CA SER A 44 19.68 -9.16 22.37
C SER A 44 20.28 -9.59 23.72
N LEU A 45 21.27 -10.51 23.71
CA LEU A 45 21.90 -11.06 24.92
C LEU A 45 23.38 -10.73 25.04
N HIS A 46 24.03 -10.40 23.92
CA HIS A 46 25.47 -10.17 23.84
C HIS A 46 25.74 -8.82 23.20
N GLN A 47 26.72 -8.10 23.73
CA GLN A 47 27.18 -6.86 23.14
C GLN A 47 27.80 -7.11 21.75
N LYS A 48 28.12 -6.03 21.06
CA LYS A 48 28.79 -6.12 19.76
C LYS A 48 30.20 -6.68 19.97
N GLU A 49 30.47 -7.84 19.38
CA GLU A 49 31.73 -8.58 19.51
C GLU A 49 32.29 -8.90 18.12
N SER A 50 33.60 -9.17 18.06
CA SER A 50 34.23 -9.64 16.83
C SER A 50 33.59 -10.95 16.37
N PHE A 51 33.30 -11.06 15.08
CA PHE A 51 32.58 -12.22 14.56
C PHE A 51 33.38 -13.51 14.72
N LYS A 52 32.82 -14.46 15.48
CA LYS A 52 33.25 -15.87 15.50
C LYS A 52 32.03 -16.76 15.33
N LEU A 53 32.12 -17.70 14.40
CA LEU A 53 31.00 -18.58 14.05
C LEU A 53 30.53 -19.42 15.24
N ALA A 54 31.45 -19.93 16.05
CA ALA A 54 31.13 -20.72 17.24
C ALA A 54 30.32 -19.92 18.28
N ASP A 55 30.64 -18.64 18.46
CA ASP A 55 29.98 -17.75 19.42
C ASP A 55 28.56 -17.39 18.95
N ALA A 56 28.40 -17.15 17.63
CA ALA A 56 27.10 -16.94 17.02
C ALA A 56 26.21 -18.19 17.13
N TYR A 57 26.75 -19.38 16.89
CA TYR A 57 26.01 -20.63 17.05
C TYR A 57 25.61 -20.90 18.50
N SER A 58 26.52 -20.70 19.44
CA SER A 58 26.23 -20.85 20.87
C SER A 58 25.13 -19.88 21.33
N SER A 59 25.14 -18.66 20.78
CA SER A 59 24.09 -17.67 21.03
C SER A 59 22.73 -18.13 20.52
N LEU A 60 22.65 -18.73 19.32
CA LEU A 60 21.42 -19.28 18.77
C LEU A 60 20.88 -20.46 19.57
N GLN A 61 21.76 -21.35 20.05
CA GLN A 61 21.36 -22.49 20.90
C GLN A 61 20.79 -22.04 22.26
N SER A 62 21.14 -20.84 22.72
CA SER A 62 20.57 -20.25 23.95
C SER A 62 19.16 -19.66 23.78
N VAL A 63 18.62 -19.67 22.56
CA VAL A 63 17.25 -19.22 22.27
C VAL A 63 16.26 -20.27 22.80
N ASN A 64 15.43 -19.86 23.75
CA ASN A 64 14.35 -20.70 24.26
C ASN A 64 13.01 -20.40 23.56
N GLU A 65 12.04 -21.31 23.72
CA GLU A 65 10.73 -21.29 23.06
C GLU A 65 9.96 -19.98 23.26
N LYS A 66 10.00 -19.42 24.47
CA LYS A 66 9.26 -18.20 24.82
C LYS A 66 9.99 -16.90 24.50
N LYS A 67 11.21 -16.96 23.97
CA LYS A 67 12.06 -15.78 23.78
C LYS A 67 11.71 -15.02 22.52
N THR A 68 11.45 -13.73 22.71
CA THR A 68 11.62 -12.71 21.67
C THR A 68 13.06 -12.23 21.71
N GLY A 69 13.67 -12.06 20.55
CA GLY A 69 15.06 -11.64 20.45
C GLY A 69 15.43 -11.20 19.06
N TRP A 70 16.68 -10.79 18.93
CA TRP A 70 17.25 -10.42 17.65
C TRP A 70 18.75 -10.68 17.66
N PHE A 71 19.33 -10.81 16.47
CA PHE A 71 20.76 -10.70 16.26
C PHE A 71 21.08 -9.97 14.97
N VAL A 72 22.28 -9.40 14.93
CA VAL A 72 22.84 -8.68 13.80
C VAL A 72 24.22 -9.25 13.52
N VAL A 73 24.45 -9.59 12.26
CA VAL A 73 25.74 -10.02 11.71
C VAL A 73 26.10 -9.02 10.63
N GLY A 74 27.32 -8.47 10.65
CA GLY A 74 27.68 -7.47 9.66
C GLY A 74 29.11 -6.97 9.72
N ASN A 75 29.36 -5.94 8.94
CA ASN A 75 30.57 -5.14 8.90
C ASN A 75 30.19 -3.64 8.89
N GLU A 76 31.14 -2.75 8.63
CA GLU A 76 30.88 -1.29 8.64
C GLU A 76 29.84 -0.83 7.60
N GLU A 77 29.62 -1.63 6.56
CA GLU A 77 28.86 -1.24 5.37
C GLU A 77 27.64 -2.09 5.07
N GLU A 78 27.60 -3.31 5.58
CA GLU A 78 26.63 -4.34 5.24
C GLU A 78 26.19 -5.05 6.52
N GLN A 79 24.90 -5.35 6.62
CA GLN A 79 24.37 -6.05 7.79
C GLN A 79 23.22 -6.98 7.41
N CYS A 80 23.08 -8.04 8.19
CA CYS A 80 21.92 -8.92 8.24
C CYS A 80 21.38 -8.90 9.66
N GLN A 81 20.12 -8.51 9.79
CA GLN A 81 19.38 -8.51 11.03
C GLN A 81 18.33 -9.60 10.99
N ILE A 82 18.29 -10.41 12.05
CA ILE A 82 17.28 -11.45 12.24
C ILE A 82 16.54 -11.12 13.53
N GLN A 83 15.24 -10.90 13.42
CA GLN A 83 14.33 -10.68 14.53
C GLN A 83 13.41 -11.89 14.65
N PHE A 84 13.15 -12.35 15.87
CA PHE A 84 12.28 -13.50 16.08
C PHE A 84 11.47 -13.37 17.37
N ASN A 85 10.29 -13.97 17.37
CA ASN A 85 9.45 -14.15 18.55
C ASN A 85 8.91 -15.58 18.58
N GLN A 86 7.83 -15.84 19.33
CA GLN A 86 7.28 -17.20 19.48
C GLN A 86 6.82 -17.82 18.16
N THR A 87 6.30 -17.03 17.22
CA THR A 87 5.64 -17.56 16.02
C THR A 87 6.20 -16.99 14.72
N THR A 88 7.09 -16.00 14.79
CA THR A 88 7.56 -15.28 13.60
C THR A 88 9.06 -15.09 13.59
N ILE A 89 9.62 -15.08 12.38
CA ILE A 89 11.02 -14.76 12.11
C ILE A 89 11.02 -13.73 10.96
N GLN A 90 11.77 -12.65 11.12
CA GLN A 90 12.02 -11.68 10.06
C GLN A 90 13.51 -11.54 9.84
N ILE A 91 13.94 -11.71 8.59
CA ILE A 91 15.32 -11.57 8.17
C ILE A 91 15.38 -10.39 7.22
N SER A 92 16.25 -9.42 7.52
CA SER A 92 16.50 -8.24 6.68
C SER A 92 18.00 -8.11 6.48
N ALA A 93 18.48 -8.03 5.24
CA ALA A 93 19.89 -7.83 4.96
C ALA A 93 20.10 -6.76 3.89
N HIS A 94 21.11 -5.90 4.06
CA HIS A 94 21.60 -5.08 2.95
C HIS A 94 23.06 -5.41 2.67
N PHE A 95 23.38 -5.60 1.39
CA PHE A 95 24.64 -6.19 0.94
C PHE A 95 24.98 -5.76 -0.50
N GLN A 96 26.24 -5.88 -0.88
CA GLN A 96 26.74 -5.45 -2.19
C GLN A 96 26.13 -6.28 -3.33
N TRP A 97 25.76 -5.62 -4.43
CA TRP A 97 25.22 -6.24 -5.65
C TRP A 97 26.12 -7.34 -6.21
N GLY A 98 27.44 -7.16 -6.14
CA GLY A 98 28.39 -8.18 -6.57
C GLY A 98 28.26 -9.52 -5.81
N ARG A 99 27.81 -9.50 -4.55
CA ARG A 99 27.52 -10.72 -3.77
C ARG A 99 26.25 -11.40 -4.25
N PHE A 100 25.25 -10.62 -4.63
CA PHE A 100 24.04 -11.15 -5.25
C PHE A 100 24.37 -11.87 -6.55
N LEU A 101 25.11 -11.23 -7.47
CA LEU A 101 25.44 -11.84 -8.76
C LEU A 101 26.17 -13.18 -8.62
N LYS A 102 27.10 -13.28 -7.66
CA LYS A 102 27.84 -14.53 -7.38
C LYS A 102 26.96 -15.64 -6.82
N ASN A 103 25.93 -15.30 -6.05
CA ASN A 103 25.10 -16.25 -5.29
C ASN A 103 23.62 -16.24 -5.70
N GLN A 104 23.29 -15.69 -6.88
CA GLN A 104 21.91 -15.38 -7.27
C GLN A 104 20.98 -16.59 -7.20
N LEU A 105 21.46 -17.75 -7.67
CA LEU A 105 20.70 -18.99 -7.66
C LEU A 105 20.38 -19.42 -6.23
N VAL A 106 21.38 -19.40 -5.34
CA VAL A 106 21.23 -19.80 -3.93
C VAL A 106 20.29 -18.84 -3.19
N ILE A 107 20.40 -17.53 -3.43
CA ILE A 107 19.55 -16.52 -2.77
C ILE A 107 18.08 -16.71 -3.18
N ARG A 108 17.81 -16.90 -4.48
CA ARG A 108 16.44 -17.10 -4.97
C ARG A 108 15.86 -18.45 -4.54
N ASP A 109 16.68 -19.50 -4.54
CA ASP A 109 16.29 -20.82 -4.03
C ASP A 109 15.94 -20.74 -2.54
N TYR A 110 16.77 -20.07 -1.73
CA TYR A 110 16.47 -19.80 -0.33
C TYR A 110 15.11 -19.12 -0.17
N ILE A 111 14.85 -18.04 -0.92
CA ILE A 111 13.56 -17.34 -0.86
C ILE A 111 12.42 -18.28 -1.20
N GLN A 112 12.53 -19.01 -2.30
CA GLN A 112 11.48 -19.92 -2.76
C GLN A 112 11.18 -21.00 -1.71
N VAL A 113 12.19 -21.67 -1.17
CA VAL A 113 12.05 -22.73 -0.17
C VAL A 113 11.39 -22.18 1.09
N LYS A 114 11.86 -21.03 1.60
CA LYS A 114 11.31 -20.43 2.82
C LYS A 114 9.89 -19.92 2.62
N MET A 115 9.62 -19.28 1.47
CA MET A 115 8.28 -18.79 1.11
C MET A 115 7.27 -19.92 0.97
N SER A 116 7.66 -21.05 0.40
CA SER A 116 6.76 -22.18 0.19
C SER A 116 6.34 -22.86 1.50
N LYS A 117 7.15 -22.77 2.56
CA LYS A 117 6.84 -23.42 3.85
C LYS A 117 6.14 -22.49 4.85
N HIS A 118 6.78 -21.37 5.17
CA HIS A 118 6.38 -20.50 6.27
C HIS A 118 6.32 -19.02 5.89
N GLY A 119 6.65 -18.67 4.66
CA GLY A 119 6.82 -17.26 4.30
C GLY A 119 5.51 -16.54 4.07
N VAL A 120 5.44 -15.33 4.64
CA VAL A 120 4.37 -14.37 4.41
C VAL A 120 4.68 -13.57 3.15
N PHE A 121 5.85 -12.94 3.14
CA PHE A 121 6.37 -12.18 2.01
C PHE A 121 7.89 -12.21 2.00
N ALA A 122 8.45 -11.99 0.81
CA ALA A 122 9.85 -11.63 0.65
C ALA A 122 10.00 -10.59 -0.45
N TYR A 123 11.08 -9.81 -0.43
CA TYR A 123 11.44 -8.95 -1.54
C TYR A 123 12.95 -8.67 -1.62
N LEU A 124 13.36 -8.28 -2.82
CA LEU A 124 14.69 -7.78 -3.16
C LEU A 124 14.53 -6.43 -3.87
N ARG A 125 15.30 -5.43 -3.46
CA ARG A 125 15.27 -4.09 -4.05
C ARG A 125 16.60 -3.36 -3.88
N ALA A 126 16.83 -2.28 -4.63
CA ALA A 126 17.96 -1.42 -4.34
C ALA A 126 17.79 -0.78 -2.94
N TYR A 127 18.84 -0.79 -2.12
CA TYR A 127 18.76 -0.26 -0.75
C TYR A 127 18.50 1.25 -0.74
N GLU A 128 19.12 1.99 -1.66
CA GLU A 128 18.86 3.42 -1.83
C GLU A 128 17.39 3.69 -2.20
N GLU A 129 16.78 2.82 -3.00
CA GLU A 129 15.37 2.92 -3.39
C GLU A 129 14.45 2.70 -2.18
N TYR A 130 14.78 1.73 -1.32
CA TYR A 130 14.09 1.54 -0.05
C TYR A 130 14.16 2.80 0.82
N LEU A 131 15.36 3.35 1.05
CA LEU A 131 15.52 4.56 1.87
C LEU A 131 14.74 5.74 1.28
N TYR A 132 14.84 5.97 -0.04
CA TYR A 132 14.16 7.07 -0.70
C TYR A 132 12.63 7.01 -0.57
N ASN A 133 12.05 5.82 -0.79
CA ASN A 133 10.60 5.66 -0.75
C ASN A 133 10.05 5.56 0.68
N ASN A 134 10.86 5.24 1.69
CA ASN A 134 10.37 4.90 3.04
C ASN A 134 10.87 5.81 4.19
N THR A 135 11.75 6.79 3.92
CA THR A 135 12.16 7.77 4.93
C THR A 135 11.22 8.98 4.93
N SER A 136 10.27 9.03 5.87
CA SER A 136 9.32 10.15 6.01
C SER A 136 9.90 11.35 6.78
N GLY A 137 10.79 11.11 7.73
CA GLY A 137 11.37 12.14 8.60
C GLY A 137 12.25 13.13 7.84
N ILE A 138 11.92 14.42 7.90
CA ILE A 138 12.63 15.49 7.16
C ILE A 138 14.14 15.49 7.43
N SER A 139 14.56 15.39 8.69
CA SER A 139 15.98 15.38 9.07
C SER A 139 16.73 14.15 8.56
N GLU A 140 16.04 13.01 8.50
CA GLU A 140 16.62 11.72 8.10
C GLU A 140 16.82 11.64 6.58
N ARG A 141 16.06 12.40 5.79
CA ARG A 141 16.19 12.40 4.31
C ARG A 141 17.53 12.92 3.79
N SER A 142 18.32 13.59 4.63
CA SER A 142 19.70 13.98 4.29
C SER A 142 20.60 12.80 3.88
N ILE A 143 20.23 11.57 4.23
CA ILE A 143 20.93 10.36 3.80
C ILE A 143 20.66 9.98 2.33
N VAL A 144 19.57 10.47 1.72
CA VAL A 144 19.12 10.08 0.36
C VAL A 144 19.04 11.23 -0.63
N GLU A 145 18.83 12.47 -0.18
CA GLU A 145 18.65 13.61 -1.07
C GLU A 145 19.01 14.95 -0.44
N SER A 146 19.09 16.00 -1.27
CA SER A 146 19.41 17.35 -0.78
C SER A 146 18.22 18.01 -0.06
N PRO A 147 18.47 19.03 0.78
CA PRO A 147 17.39 19.81 1.39
C PRO A 147 16.45 20.46 0.36
N GLU A 148 16.97 20.92 -0.78
CA GLU A 148 16.18 21.53 -1.86
C GLU A 148 15.28 20.52 -2.59
N GLU A 149 15.73 19.26 -2.68
CA GLU A 149 14.91 18.16 -3.20
C GLU A 149 13.80 17.81 -2.20
N THR A 150 14.17 17.67 -0.92
CA THR A 150 13.23 17.37 0.18
C THR A 150 12.12 18.43 0.30
N GLU A 151 12.45 19.70 0.09
CA GLU A 151 11.47 20.79 0.19
C GLU A 151 10.36 20.67 -0.87
N LYS A 152 10.65 20.09 -2.04
CA LYS A 152 9.68 19.90 -3.13
C LYS A 152 8.80 18.67 -2.93
N LEU A 153 9.17 17.75 -2.04
CA LEU A 153 8.40 16.55 -1.77
C LEU A 153 7.07 16.87 -1.08
N PRO A 154 6.02 16.07 -1.33
CA PRO A 154 4.74 16.21 -0.64
C PRO A 154 4.93 16.01 0.86
N LYS A 155 4.21 16.79 1.66
CA LYS A 155 4.30 16.77 3.13
C LYS A 155 2.93 16.71 3.76
N PHE A 156 2.87 16.08 4.93
CA PHE A 156 1.68 15.95 5.75
C PHE A 156 2.05 16.09 7.24
N LEU A 157 1.04 16.20 8.10
CA LEU A 157 1.22 16.23 9.55
C LEU A 157 1.11 14.79 10.07
N GLY A 158 2.22 14.22 10.52
CA GLY A 158 2.25 12.87 11.08
C GLY A 158 1.49 12.78 12.41
N GLN A 159 1.27 11.55 12.90
CA GLN A 159 0.56 11.30 14.17
C GLN A 159 1.22 11.99 15.38
N SER A 160 2.53 12.24 15.31
CA SER A 160 3.28 12.97 16.34
C SER A 160 3.08 14.49 16.30
N GLY A 161 2.32 15.02 15.34
CA GLY A 161 2.19 16.44 15.07
C GLY A 161 3.39 17.06 14.36
N LYS A 162 4.38 16.25 13.93
CA LYS A 162 5.53 16.71 13.14
C LYS A 162 5.20 16.70 11.65
N ILE A 163 5.82 17.61 10.91
CA ILE A 163 5.74 17.59 9.45
C ILE A 163 6.65 16.48 8.94
N GLU A 164 6.08 15.61 8.11
CA GLU A 164 6.76 14.46 7.51
C GLU A 164 6.50 14.45 5.99
N VAL A 165 7.37 13.78 5.25
CA VAL A 165 7.16 13.53 3.82
C VAL A 165 6.09 12.46 3.65
N ASP A 166 5.10 12.72 2.78
CA ASP A 166 4.04 11.76 2.48
C ASP A 166 4.57 10.69 1.52
N CYS A 167 5.13 9.63 2.10
CA CYS A 167 5.67 8.50 1.37
C CYS A 167 4.60 7.68 0.63
N ASN A 168 3.30 7.79 0.97
CA ASN A 168 2.24 7.05 0.25
C ASN A 168 2.18 7.42 -1.24
N LEU A 169 2.67 8.62 -1.59
CA LEU A 169 2.75 9.12 -2.96
C LEU A 169 3.96 8.57 -3.74
N PHE A 170 4.86 7.86 -3.07
CA PHE A 170 6.00 7.24 -3.72
C PHE A 170 5.67 5.83 -4.20
N PRO A 171 6.08 5.47 -5.42
CA PRO A 171 5.67 4.22 -6.03
C PRO A 171 6.19 3.01 -5.23
N GLY A 172 7.45 3.05 -4.78
CA GLY A 172 8.09 1.95 -4.06
C GLY A 172 7.85 1.93 -2.54
N TYR A 173 6.88 2.69 -2.02
CA TYR A 173 6.62 2.74 -0.57
C TYR A 173 6.15 1.37 -0.03
N ASP A 174 6.67 0.99 1.14
CA ASP A 174 6.25 -0.20 1.89
C ASP A 174 5.03 0.15 2.74
N LEU A 175 3.84 -0.15 2.23
CA LEU A 175 2.61 -0.02 3.02
C LEU A 175 2.44 -1.27 3.89
N LEU A 176 2.53 -1.09 5.21
CA LEU A 176 2.32 -2.15 6.19
C LEU A 176 0.85 -2.21 6.61
N PHE A 177 0.20 -3.33 6.36
CA PHE A 177 -1.20 -3.55 6.74
C PHE A 177 -1.40 -5.00 7.15
N GLU A 178 -2.01 -5.23 8.32
CA GLU A 178 -2.35 -6.58 8.79
C GLU A 178 -1.15 -7.56 8.80
N ALA A 179 0.01 -7.05 9.23
CA ALA A 179 1.29 -7.76 9.24
C ALA A 179 1.87 -8.18 7.87
N LEU A 180 1.25 -7.72 6.78
CA LEU A 180 1.73 -7.85 5.39
C LEU A 180 2.50 -6.58 4.97
N CYS A 181 3.32 -6.72 3.93
CA CYS A 181 3.99 -5.58 3.28
C CYS A 181 3.51 -5.47 1.82
N PHE A 182 2.85 -4.37 1.49
CA PHE A 182 2.39 -4.04 0.15
C PHE A 182 3.39 -3.05 -0.45
N THR A 183 4.34 -3.59 -1.22
CA THR A 183 5.43 -2.84 -1.85
C THR A 183 5.41 -3.05 -3.36
N SER A 184 5.95 -2.10 -4.13
CA SER A 184 6.15 -2.22 -5.58
C SER A 184 7.63 -2.04 -5.94
N CYS A 185 8.46 -2.94 -5.45
CA CYS A 185 9.91 -2.88 -5.67
C CYS A 185 10.36 -3.85 -6.79
N TRP A 186 11.66 -4.09 -6.91
CA TRP A 186 12.22 -4.81 -8.06
C TRP A 186 11.71 -6.26 -8.19
N GLU A 187 11.85 -7.06 -7.14
CA GLU A 187 11.44 -8.47 -7.11
C GLU A 187 10.74 -8.79 -5.78
N MET A 188 9.53 -9.32 -5.83
CA MET A 188 8.65 -9.53 -4.67
C MET A 188 8.04 -10.92 -4.70
N TYR A 189 7.73 -11.45 -3.53
CA TYR A 189 7.15 -12.78 -3.33
C TYR A 189 5.98 -12.69 -2.37
N TYR A 190 4.82 -13.19 -2.80
CA TYR A 190 3.56 -13.15 -2.07
C TYR A 190 3.05 -14.56 -1.83
N SER A 191 2.64 -14.86 -0.61
CA SER A 191 2.03 -16.14 -0.25
C SER A 191 0.50 -16.05 -0.20
N TYR A 192 -0.13 -17.18 0.11
CA TYR A 192 -1.59 -17.26 0.32
C TYR A 192 -2.14 -16.27 1.37
N HIS A 193 -1.30 -15.76 2.27
CA HIS A 193 -1.70 -14.76 3.26
C HIS A 193 -2.23 -13.45 2.65
N TYR A 194 -1.86 -13.14 1.40
CA TYR A 194 -2.36 -11.97 0.68
C TYR A 194 -3.76 -12.17 0.11
N TYR A 195 -4.20 -13.42 -0.11
CA TYR A 195 -5.40 -13.72 -0.89
C TYR A 195 -6.72 -13.43 -0.19
N ARG A 196 -6.67 -13.16 1.12
CA ARG A 196 -7.80 -12.59 1.87
C ARG A 196 -8.07 -11.12 1.55
N PHE A 197 -7.08 -10.41 1.01
CA PHE A 197 -7.17 -9.00 0.65
C PHE A 197 -7.23 -8.81 -0.86
N ILE A 198 -6.37 -9.50 -1.60
CA ILE A 198 -6.28 -9.37 -3.05
C ILE A 198 -6.39 -10.76 -3.65
N PRO A 199 -7.42 -11.07 -4.46
CA PRO A 199 -7.57 -12.40 -5.06
C PRO A 199 -6.31 -12.81 -5.82
N LYS A 200 -5.92 -14.08 -5.69
CA LYS A 200 -4.72 -14.64 -6.29
C LYS A 200 -4.61 -14.30 -7.79
N GLU A 201 -5.73 -14.36 -8.49
CA GLU A 201 -5.84 -14.14 -9.92
C GLU A 201 -5.40 -12.72 -10.32
N ILE A 202 -5.61 -11.72 -9.46
CA ILE A 202 -5.16 -10.36 -9.76
C ILE A 202 -3.62 -10.29 -9.78
N PHE A 203 -2.93 -11.03 -8.90
CA PHE A 203 -1.47 -11.13 -8.94
C PHE A 203 -0.96 -11.86 -10.19
N LEU A 204 -1.68 -12.89 -10.66
CA LEU A 204 -1.29 -13.65 -11.85
C LEU A 204 -1.50 -12.86 -13.14
N GLU A 205 -2.45 -11.92 -13.15
CA GLU A 205 -2.84 -11.16 -14.33
C GLU A 205 -2.21 -9.76 -14.42
N VAL A 206 -1.32 -9.39 -13.49
CA VAL A 206 -0.66 -8.08 -13.56
C VAL A 206 0.06 -7.90 -14.89
N GLN A 207 -0.13 -6.73 -15.48
CA GLN A 207 0.42 -6.36 -16.78
C GLN A 207 1.57 -5.37 -16.61
N GLN A 208 2.41 -5.27 -17.64
CA GLN A 208 3.57 -4.37 -17.70
C GLN A 208 4.58 -4.61 -16.57
N VAL A 209 4.78 -5.89 -16.24
CA VAL A 209 5.87 -6.38 -15.39
C VAL A 209 6.82 -7.23 -16.23
N GLU A 210 8.06 -7.40 -15.77
CA GLU A 210 9.04 -8.25 -16.45
C GLU A 210 8.66 -9.72 -16.38
N ARG A 211 8.19 -10.19 -15.22
CA ARG A 211 7.85 -11.60 -15.00
C ARG A 211 6.88 -11.81 -13.85
N VAL A 212 5.97 -12.76 -14.04
CA VAL A 212 5.15 -13.37 -12.98
C VAL A 212 5.44 -14.88 -12.98
N THR A 213 5.73 -15.44 -11.82
CA THR A 213 6.00 -16.88 -11.63
C THR A 213 5.17 -17.40 -10.48
N GLU A 214 4.39 -18.46 -10.70
CA GLU A 214 3.78 -19.23 -9.61
C GLU A 214 4.72 -20.38 -9.20
N TYR A 215 4.97 -20.48 -7.90
CA TYR A 215 5.73 -21.55 -7.26
C TYR A 215 4.81 -22.45 -6.43
N GLU A 216 5.39 -23.48 -5.80
CA GLU A 216 4.67 -24.38 -4.89
C GLU A 216 3.96 -23.62 -3.76
N ASN A 217 2.92 -24.24 -3.20
CA ASN A 217 2.11 -23.72 -2.10
C ASN A 217 1.55 -22.31 -2.37
N HIS A 218 1.22 -22.05 -3.63
CA HIS A 218 0.61 -20.81 -4.10
C HIS A 218 1.44 -19.57 -3.76
N VAL A 219 2.77 -19.67 -3.85
CA VAL A 219 3.64 -18.49 -3.77
C VAL A 219 3.73 -17.86 -5.16
N ILE A 220 3.51 -16.55 -5.26
CA ILE A 220 3.67 -15.79 -6.51
C ILE A 220 4.89 -14.88 -6.40
N GLY A 221 5.86 -15.07 -7.28
CA GLY A 221 6.98 -14.16 -7.50
C GLY A 221 6.72 -13.19 -8.63
N ILE A 222 6.98 -11.91 -8.41
CA ILE A 222 6.76 -10.83 -9.37
C ILE A 222 8.03 -10.01 -9.49
N GLN A 223 8.48 -9.80 -10.73
CA GLN A 223 9.58 -8.91 -11.05
C GLN A 223 9.06 -7.77 -11.93
N ILE A 224 9.17 -6.52 -11.47
CA ILE A 224 8.58 -5.37 -12.19
C ILE A 224 9.47 -4.93 -13.38
N TYR A 225 10.80 -4.97 -13.22
CA TYR A 225 11.75 -4.56 -14.25
C TYR A 225 13.08 -5.31 -14.14
N ARG A 226 13.94 -5.21 -15.16
CA ARG A 226 15.17 -6.00 -15.26
C ARG A 226 16.25 -5.62 -14.25
N GLU A 227 16.60 -4.34 -14.18
CA GLU A 227 17.76 -3.85 -13.41
C GLU A 227 17.33 -3.11 -12.13
N PRO A 228 17.66 -3.59 -10.92
CA PRO A 228 17.20 -3.01 -9.65
C PRO A 228 17.65 -1.56 -9.44
N PHE A 229 18.84 -1.20 -9.92
CA PHE A 229 19.44 0.11 -9.70
C PHE A 229 18.94 1.20 -10.65
N ARG A 230 18.10 0.85 -11.65
CA ARG A 230 17.46 1.83 -12.56
C ARG A 230 16.12 2.36 -12.04
N TRP A 231 15.84 2.19 -10.77
CA TRP A 231 14.57 2.58 -10.15
C TRP A 231 14.25 4.08 -10.26
N LYS A 232 15.25 4.98 -10.28
CA LYS A 232 15.02 6.43 -10.50
C LYS A 232 14.56 6.78 -11.92
N SER A 233 14.62 5.84 -12.87
CA SER A 233 14.15 6.11 -14.23
C SER A 233 12.63 6.33 -14.23
N LYS A 234 12.17 7.35 -14.96
CA LYS A 234 10.73 7.66 -15.07
C LYS A 234 9.91 6.46 -15.55
N THR A 235 10.49 5.60 -16.38
CA THR A 235 9.85 4.36 -16.86
C THR A 235 9.65 3.36 -15.72
N ASN A 236 10.69 3.08 -14.92
CA ASN A 236 10.57 2.13 -13.82
C ASN A 236 9.66 2.66 -12.72
N GLN A 237 9.71 3.95 -12.40
CA GLN A 237 8.77 4.58 -11.46
C GLN A 237 7.31 4.41 -11.94
N LYS A 238 7.06 4.54 -13.25
CA LYS A 238 5.75 4.27 -13.83
C LYS A 238 5.35 2.80 -13.72
N PHE A 239 6.25 1.85 -13.94
CA PHE A 239 5.93 0.42 -13.77
C PHE A 239 5.62 0.07 -12.31
N GLN A 240 6.40 0.60 -11.36
CA GLN A 240 6.12 0.44 -9.93
C GLN A 240 4.73 1.00 -9.58
N GLN A 241 4.45 2.23 -10.01
CA GLN A 241 3.15 2.85 -9.78
C GLN A 241 2.01 2.09 -10.44
N TYR A 242 2.17 1.69 -11.71
CA TYR A 242 1.16 0.94 -12.46
C TYR A 242 0.87 -0.42 -11.81
N TYR A 243 1.89 -1.10 -11.28
CA TYR A 243 1.72 -2.33 -10.51
C TYR A 243 0.94 -2.10 -9.21
N ARG A 244 1.30 -1.05 -8.46
CA ARG A 244 0.60 -0.65 -7.22
C ARG A 244 -0.87 -0.30 -7.47
N ASP A 245 -1.16 0.41 -8.55
CA ASP A 245 -2.53 0.76 -8.96
C ASP A 245 -3.34 -0.48 -9.37
N GLN A 246 -2.75 -1.40 -10.14
CA GLN A 246 -3.40 -2.65 -10.59
C GLN A 246 -3.88 -3.53 -9.43
N LEU A 247 -3.11 -3.56 -8.34
CA LEU A 247 -3.42 -4.33 -7.14
C LEU A 247 -4.19 -3.52 -6.10
N GLY A 248 -4.34 -2.21 -6.29
CA GLY A 248 -5.10 -1.33 -5.42
C GLY A 248 -4.59 -1.29 -3.98
N PHE A 249 -3.27 -1.41 -3.77
CA PHE A 249 -2.64 -1.38 -2.42
C PHE A 249 -3.12 -0.17 -1.61
N ASP A 250 -3.38 0.92 -2.29
CA ASP A 250 -3.56 2.24 -1.71
C ASP A 250 -5.00 2.48 -1.27
N HIS A 251 -5.87 1.57 -1.67
CA HIS A 251 -7.24 1.49 -1.23
C HIS A 251 -7.37 0.54 -0.02
N LEU A 252 -6.32 -0.23 0.32
CA LEU A 252 -6.31 -1.10 1.50
C LEU A 252 -5.99 -0.33 2.78
N ALA A 253 -4.98 0.56 2.73
CA ALA A 253 -4.58 1.37 3.87
C ALA A 253 -3.86 2.65 3.43
N TRP A 254 -4.07 3.71 4.20
CA TRP A 254 -3.31 4.97 4.13
C TRP A 254 -3.34 5.64 5.51
N ASP A 255 -2.28 6.38 5.84
CA ASP A 255 -2.09 7.05 7.13
C ASP A 255 -2.09 8.58 7.03
N ASN A 256 -2.24 9.14 5.82
CA ASN A 256 -2.23 10.58 5.57
C ASN A 256 -3.62 11.26 5.75
N GLY A 257 -4.61 10.52 6.24
CA GLY A 257 -5.97 11.02 6.51
C GLY A 257 -6.84 11.32 5.28
N VAL A 258 -6.30 11.34 4.06
CA VAL A 258 -7.03 11.79 2.86
C VAL A 258 -6.95 10.85 1.64
N GLY A 259 -6.07 9.86 1.69
CA GLY A 259 -5.78 8.94 0.59
C GLY A 259 -4.90 9.58 -0.49
N LEU A 260 -4.82 8.93 -1.65
CA LEU A 260 -3.90 9.34 -2.73
C LEU A 260 -4.49 10.28 -3.79
N LEU A 261 -5.74 10.70 -3.61
CA LEU A 261 -6.42 11.64 -4.51
C LEU A 261 -6.28 11.22 -5.99
N ARG A 262 -6.50 9.93 -6.26
CA ARG A 262 -6.49 9.32 -7.60
C ARG A 262 -7.64 8.33 -7.76
N GLU A 263 -8.02 8.12 -9.01
CA GLU A 263 -9.06 7.15 -9.35
C GLU A 263 -8.51 5.71 -9.27
N PRO A 264 -9.30 4.75 -8.76
CA PRO A 264 -8.89 3.36 -8.64
C PRO A 264 -8.82 2.65 -9.99
N PHE A 265 -7.92 1.67 -10.10
CA PHE A 265 -7.96 0.64 -11.16
C PHE A 265 -8.69 -0.62 -10.68
N VAL A 266 -8.75 -0.82 -9.37
CA VAL A 266 -9.48 -1.91 -8.73
C VAL A 266 -10.07 -1.39 -7.43
N GLU A 267 -11.31 -1.79 -7.15
CA GLU A 267 -11.97 -1.59 -5.87
C GLU A 267 -12.24 -2.95 -5.24
N TYR A 268 -12.13 -3.02 -3.93
CA TYR A 268 -12.46 -4.20 -3.13
C TYR A 268 -13.71 -3.91 -2.30
N ALA A 269 -14.38 -4.98 -1.87
CA ALA A 269 -15.45 -4.94 -0.91
C ALA A 269 -15.39 -6.24 -0.11
N TYR A 270 -15.25 -6.10 1.21
CA TYR A 270 -15.11 -7.23 2.12
C TYR A 270 -16.42 -7.49 2.87
N THR A 271 -16.60 -8.73 3.27
CA THR A 271 -17.54 -9.17 4.29
C THR A 271 -16.84 -10.25 5.10
N ASP A 272 -17.43 -10.70 6.21
CA ASP A 272 -16.81 -11.72 7.04
C ASP A 272 -16.53 -13.04 6.26
N ASP A 273 -17.36 -13.37 5.27
CA ASP A 273 -17.30 -14.63 4.52
C ASP A 273 -16.87 -14.49 3.04
N MET A 274 -16.72 -13.27 2.53
CA MET A 274 -16.53 -13.04 1.09
C MET A 274 -15.73 -11.78 0.78
N LEU A 275 -14.90 -11.88 -0.26
CA LEU A 275 -14.24 -10.77 -0.93
C LEU A 275 -14.81 -10.60 -2.34
N GLN A 276 -15.21 -9.38 -2.67
CA GLN A 276 -15.55 -8.99 -4.03
C GLN A 276 -14.59 -7.92 -4.52
N SER A 277 -14.17 -8.02 -5.78
CA SER A 277 -13.35 -7.00 -6.44
C SER A 277 -13.96 -6.60 -7.78
N VAL A 278 -13.74 -5.35 -8.18
CA VAL A 278 -14.06 -4.85 -9.52
C VAL A 278 -12.82 -4.19 -10.11
N GLN A 279 -12.24 -4.81 -11.13
CA GLN A 279 -11.10 -4.26 -11.87
C GLN A 279 -11.56 -3.56 -13.16
N TYR A 280 -10.99 -2.40 -13.41
CA TYR A 280 -11.31 -1.49 -14.50
C TYR A 280 -10.32 -1.63 -15.65
N GLN A 281 -10.82 -1.90 -16.85
CA GLN A 281 -9.98 -2.16 -18.03
C GLN A 281 -10.41 -1.33 -19.24
N ASN A 282 -9.43 -0.90 -20.04
CA ASN A 282 -9.65 -0.19 -21.30
C ASN A 282 -10.04 -1.17 -22.44
N GLN A 283 -10.20 -0.66 -23.66
CA GLN A 283 -10.62 -1.49 -24.81
C GLN A 283 -9.60 -2.57 -25.20
N LEU A 284 -8.35 -2.41 -24.78
CA LEU A 284 -7.25 -3.35 -24.98
C LEU A 284 -7.09 -4.30 -23.78
N MET A 285 -8.06 -4.35 -22.87
CA MET A 285 -8.04 -5.15 -21.63
C MET A 285 -6.89 -4.79 -20.68
N GLN A 286 -6.36 -3.56 -20.77
CA GLN A 286 -5.33 -3.08 -19.86
C GLN A 286 -5.97 -2.35 -18.67
N PRO A 287 -5.49 -2.57 -17.44
CA PRO A 287 -5.93 -1.83 -16.27
C PRO A 287 -5.83 -0.31 -16.45
N VAL A 288 -6.87 0.40 -16.05
CA VAL A 288 -7.03 1.85 -16.26
C VAL A 288 -7.92 2.47 -15.18
N GLU A 289 -7.90 3.80 -15.04
CA GLU A 289 -8.78 4.51 -14.12
C GLU A 289 -10.27 4.21 -14.39
N LYS A 290 -11.05 4.10 -13.31
CA LYS A 290 -12.50 3.85 -13.31
C LYS A 290 -13.28 4.61 -14.38
N LYS A 291 -13.07 5.93 -14.57
CA LYS A 291 -13.82 6.72 -15.57
C LYS A 291 -13.42 6.44 -17.03
N LYS A 292 -12.26 5.86 -17.28
CA LYS A 292 -11.78 5.52 -18.63
C LYS A 292 -12.06 4.08 -19.02
N ALA A 293 -12.64 3.30 -18.11
CA ALA A 293 -12.90 1.89 -18.29
C ALA A 293 -14.01 1.63 -19.31
N THR A 294 -13.81 0.58 -20.11
CA THR A 294 -14.80 0.05 -21.06
C THR A 294 -15.14 -1.42 -20.79
N PHE A 295 -14.34 -2.05 -19.92
CA PHE A 295 -14.55 -3.40 -19.41
C PHE A 295 -14.42 -3.40 -17.89
N PHE A 296 -15.19 -4.28 -17.26
CA PHE A 296 -15.25 -4.47 -15.82
C PHE A 296 -15.09 -5.96 -15.54
N VAL A 297 -14.11 -6.31 -14.72
CA VAL A 297 -13.91 -7.68 -14.26
C VAL A 297 -14.31 -7.75 -12.80
N THR A 298 -15.43 -8.39 -12.52
CA THR A 298 -15.90 -8.63 -11.17
C THR A 298 -15.45 -10.01 -10.73
N ARG A 299 -14.72 -10.08 -9.62
CA ARG A 299 -14.31 -11.35 -9.00
C ARG A 299 -14.94 -11.46 -7.64
N THR A 300 -15.43 -12.65 -7.32
CA THR A 300 -16.00 -12.96 -6.02
C THR A 300 -15.34 -14.22 -5.49
N TYR A 301 -14.83 -14.13 -4.27
CA TYR A 301 -14.21 -15.24 -3.55
C TYR A 301 -14.91 -15.41 -2.22
N ASN A 302 -15.47 -16.60 -1.98
CA ASN A 302 -16.11 -16.94 -0.71
C ASN A 302 -15.13 -17.72 0.16
N PHE A 303 -14.76 -17.17 1.31
CA PHE A 303 -13.77 -17.74 2.22
C PHE A 303 -14.25 -19.05 2.85
N SER A 304 -15.54 -19.16 3.13
CA SER A 304 -16.14 -20.31 3.82
C SER A 304 -16.28 -21.53 2.91
N THR A 305 -16.61 -21.32 1.63
CA THR A 305 -16.79 -22.39 0.63
C THR A 305 -15.58 -22.60 -0.28
N HIS A 306 -14.62 -21.66 -0.28
CA HIS A 306 -13.50 -21.60 -1.22
C HIS A 306 -13.94 -21.48 -2.70
N GLU A 307 -15.16 -21.00 -2.94
CA GLU A 307 -15.67 -20.78 -4.29
C GLU A 307 -15.17 -19.47 -4.88
N TYR A 308 -14.62 -19.56 -6.09
CA TYR A 308 -14.21 -18.43 -6.92
C TYR A 308 -15.15 -18.29 -8.12
N SER A 309 -15.55 -17.06 -8.42
CA SER A 309 -16.24 -16.73 -9.66
C SER A 309 -15.71 -15.43 -10.27
N GLU A 310 -15.65 -15.41 -11.59
CA GLU A 310 -15.28 -14.24 -12.37
C GLU A 310 -16.37 -13.92 -13.41
N ARG A 311 -16.68 -12.63 -13.54
CA ARG A 311 -17.52 -12.11 -14.61
C ARG A 311 -16.88 -10.91 -15.26
N ARG A 312 -16.79 -10.95 -16.58
CA ARG A 312 -16.39 -9.81 -17.40
C ARG A 312 -17.58 -9.18 -18.11
N ALA A 313 -17.71 -7.86 -18.01
CA ALA A 313 -18.74 -7.10 -18.70
C ALA A 313 -18.11 -5.98 -19.53
N LYS A 314 -18.61 -5.76 -20.75
CA LYS A 314 -18.29 -4.60 -21.58
C LYS A 314 -19.38 -3.56 -21.42
N GLY A 315 -19.02 -2.29 -21.27
CA GLY A 315 -19.99 -1.21 -21.20
C GLY A 315 -19.39 0.08 -20.67
N MET A 316 -20.27 1.01 -20.30
CA MET A 316 -19.91 2.19 -19.53
C MET A 316 -20.47 2.05 -18.12
N LEU A 317 -19.76 2.60 -17.14
CA LEU A 317 -20.27 2.68 -15.77
C LEU A 317 -21.52 3.56 -15.74
N ASN A 318 -22.58 3.03 -15.14
CA ASN A 318 -23.77 3.81 -14.83
C ASN A 318 -23.51 4.72 -13.61
N ARG A 319 -24.52 5.51 -13.25
CA ARG A 319 -24.38 6.47 -12.14
C ARG A 319 -24.24 5.76 -10.79
N GLN A 320 -24.90 4.62 -10.63
CA GLN A 320 -24.84 3.80 -9.41
C GLN A 320 -23.41 3.28 -9.14
N ALA A 321 -22.61 2.98 -10.15
CA ALA A 321 -21.22 2.55 -9.94
C ALA A 321 -20.34 3.62 -9.24
N PHE A 322 -20.69 4.90 -9.38
CA PHE A 322 -20.01 5.98 -8.67
C PHE A 322 -20.73 6.42 -7.40
N PHE A 323 -22.06 6.26 -7.35
CA PHE A 323 -22.90 6.57 -6.21
C PHE A 323 -23.66 5.31 -5.77
N PRO A 324 -22.98 4.38 -5.06
CA PRO A 324 -23.50 3.04 -4.82
C PRO A 324 -24.74 3.00 -3.91
N TRP A 325 -24.96 4.04 -3.11
CA TRP A 325 -26.05 4.09 -2.15
C TRP A 325 -27.26 4.80 -2.74
N VAL A 326 -28.36 4.07 -2.90
CA VAL A 326 -29.63 4.61 -3.41
C VAL A 326 -30.56 4.93 -2.23
N ASP A 327 -31.05 6.16 -2.16
CA ASP A 327 -32.10 6.59 -1.23
C ASP A 327 -33.33 6.97 -2.04
N ASP A 328 -34.21 5.99 -2.27
CA ASP A 328 -35.44 6.15 -3.06
C ASP A 328 -36.41 7.15 -2.40
N THR A 329 -36.44 7.19 -1.07
CA THR A 329 -37.34 8.06 -0.29
C THR A 329 -37.10 9.53 -0.60
N HIS A 330 -35.84 9.92 -0.75
CA HIS A 330 -35.46 11.30 -1.09
C HIS A 330 -35.01 11.47 -2.54
N SER A 331 -35.09 10.41 -3.35
CA SER A 331 -34.59 10.33 -4.72
C SER A 331 -33.13 10.81 -4.83
N GLN A 332 -32.24 10.20 -4.04
CA GLN A 332 -30.81 10.54 -4.00
C GLN A 332 -29.93 9.35 -4.35
N LEU A 333 -28.83 9.66 -5.04
CA LEU A 333 -27.72 8.75 -5.20
C LEU A 333 -26.55 9.27 -4.37
N ILE A 334 -26.02 8.44 -3.49
CA ILE A 334 -25.06 8.83 -2.47
C ILE A 334 -23.74 8.08 -2.67
N CYS A 335 -22.66 8.83 -2.56
CA CYS A 335 -21.32 8.30 -2.30
C CYS A 335 -20.81 8.97 -1.03
N TYR A 336 -19.91 8.32 -0.30
CA TYR A 336 -19.24 8.94 0.83
C TYR A 336 -17.71 8.85 0.73
N LYS A 337 -17.05 9.79 1.39
CA LYS A 337 -15.61 9.80 1.63
C LYS A 337 -15.35 10.14 3.09
N VAL A 338 -14.28 9.59 3.65
CA VAL A 338 -13.76 9.97 4.95
C VAL A 338 -12.52 10.81 4.70
N ILE A 339 -12.47 12.00 5.30
CA ILE A 339 -11.34 12.92 5.22
C ILE A 339 -11.00 13.31 6.64
N ASP A 340 -9.74 13.15 7.03
CA ASP A 340 -9.21 13.65 8.29
C ASP A 340 -8.21 14.79 8.00
N PRO A 341 -8.68 16.05 8.07
CA PRO A 341 -7.83 17.21 7.82
C PRO A 341 -6.73 17.41 8.85
N THR A 342 -6.77 16.72 10.01
CA THR A 342 -5.73 16.86 11.05
C THR A 342 -4.36 16.43 10.55
N PHE A 343 -4.32 15.55 9.56
CA PHE A 343 -3.10 15.07 8.93
C PHE A 343 -2.61 15.98 7.79
N THR A 344 -3.32 17.07 7.48
CA THR A 344 -3.02 17.90 6.31
C THR A 344 -2.45 19.25 6.71
N LEU A 345 -1.56 19.80 5.88
CA LEU A 345 -0.99 21.13 6.09
C LEU A 345 -1.93 22.26 5.60
N ASP A 346 -2.94 21.92 4.80
CA ASP A 346 -3.85 22.86 4.15
C ASP A 346 -5.29 22.73 4.65
N ASN A 347 -5.51 22.17 5.84
CA ASN A 347 -6.84 21.90 6.42
C ASN A 347 -7.76 21.11 5.47
N GLY A 348 -7.19 20.23 4.66
CA GLY A 348 -7.88 19.31 3.77
C GLY A 348 -8.34 19.94 2.46
N VAL A 349 -7.98 21.19 2.17
CA VAL A 349 -8.46 21.93 0.99
C VAL A 349 -8.22 21.15 -0.30
N LYS A 350 -7.01 20.62 -0.53
CA LYS A 350 -6.72 19.78 -1.71
C LYS A 350 -7.63 18.55 -1.80
N ALA A 351 -7.85 17.86 -0.69
CA ALA A 351 -8.67 16.66 -0.65
C ALA A 351 -10.15 16.97 -0.93
N TYR A 352 -10.71 17.98 -0.27
CA TYR A 352 -12.08 18.42 -0.53
C TYR A 352 -12.26 18.85 -1.99
N SER A 353 -11.35 19.66 -2.52
CA SER A 353 -11.39 20.12 -3.91
C SER A 353 -11.33 18.95 -4.89
N TYR A 354 -10.43 17.98 -4.63
CA TYR A 354 -10.31 16.77 -5.44
C TYR A 354 -11.63 15.99 -5.48
N TYR A 355 -12.16 15.56 -4.33
CA TYR A 355 -13.37 14.73 -4.30
C TYR A 355 -14.61 15.49 -4.80
N ILE A 356 -14.76 16.78 -4.48
CA ILE A 356 -15.87 17.58 -5.01
C ILE A 356 -15.79 17.61 -6.55
N LYS A 357 -14.60 17.85 -7.11
CA LYS A 357 -14.39 17.93 -8.55
C LYS A 357 -14.59 16.56 -9.21
N GLU A 358 -14.00 15.51 -8.64
CA GLU A 358 -14.08 14.14 -9.10
C GLU A 358 -15.53 13.69 -9.29
N TYR A 359 -16.37 13.93 -8.27
CA TYR A 359 -17.77 13.51 -8.28
C TYR A 359 -18.70 14.48 -9.02
N LEU A 360 -18.35 15.76 -9.10
CA LEU A 360 -19.08 16.73 -9.91
C LEU A 360 -18.91 16.43 -11.41
N ASP A 361 -17.72 15.95 -11.80
CA ASP A 361 -17.39 15.72 -13.21
C ASP A 361 -17.95 14.42 -13.79
N ILE A 362 -18.53 13.54 -12.97
CA ILE A 362 -19.09 12.26 -13.42
C ILE A 362 -20.17 12.50 -14.48
N GLU A 363 -19.86 12.03 -15.68
CA GLU A 363 -20.77 11.92 -16.81
C GLU A 363 -21.06 10.44 -17.03
N ALA A 364 -22.12 9.94 -16.39
CA ALA A 364 -22.53 8.55 -16.48
C ALA A 364 -23.96 8.48 -17.04
N PRO A 365 -24.21 7.70 -18.10
CA PRO A 365 -25.56 7.47 -18.59
C PRO A 365 -26.30 6.60 -17.58
N ASP A 366 -27.50 7.03 -17.21
CA ASP A 366 -28.38 6.26 -16.34
C ASP A 366 -29.83 6.61 -16.67
N VAL A 367 -30.60 5.62 -17.12
CA VAL A 367 -32.02 5.80 -17.44
C VAL A 367 -32.87 5.67 -16.18
N THR A 368 -32.44 4.84 -15.23
CA THR A 368 -33.19 4.51 -14.02
C THR A 368 -33.19 5.66 -13.03
N TYR A 369 -32.01 6.25 -12.77
CA TYR A 369 -31.82 7.27 -11.73
C TYR A 369 -31.57 8.67 -12.31
N GLN A 370 -32.12 8.94 -13.49
CA GLN A 370 -31.87 10.15 -14.25
C GLN A 370 -32.32 11.42 -13.50
N SER A 371 -33.42 11.32 -12.73
CA SER A 371 -33.98 12.38 -11.91
C SER A 371 -33.37 12.47 -10.50
N TYR A 372 -32.56 11.49 -10.08
CA TYR A 372 -32.04 11.43 -8.72
C TYR A 372 -30.94 12.48 -8.51
N LEU A 373 -30.92 13.08 -7.33
CA LEU A 373 -29.89 14.02 -6.94
C LEU A 373 -28.63 13.27 -6.47
N THR A 374 -27.52 13.49 -7.17
CA THR A 374 -26.21 13.01 -6.73
C THR A 374 -25.71 13.77 -5.52
N THR A 375 -25.27 13.03 -4.51
CA THR A 375 -24.85 13.55 -3.22
C THR A 375 -23.52 12.93 -2.80
N LEU A 376 -22.52 13.77 -2.56
CA LEU A 376 -21.27 13.40 -1.92
C LEU A 376 -21.36 13.71 -0.43
N ARG A 377 -21.27 12.68 0.40
CA ARG A 377 -21.13 12.80 1.86
C ARG A 377 -19.65 12.79 2.23
N ILE A 378 -19.20 13.73 3.03
CA ILE A 378 -17.82 13.78 3.51
C ILE A 378 -17.85 13.72 5.03
N TYR A 379 -17.30 12.66 5.59
CA TYR A 379 -17.20 12.47 7.03
C TYR A 379 -15.87 13.02 7.52
N VAL A 380 -15.94 13.94 8.48
CA VAL A 380 -14.77 14.65 9.04
C VAL A 380 -14.81 14.62 10.57
N PRO A 381 -13.66 14.74 11.26
CA PRO A 381 -13.64 14.86 12.70
C PRO A 381 -14.51 16.04 13.18
N SER A 382 -15.27 15.84 14.24
CA SER A 382 -16.28 16.81 14.73
C SER A 382 -15.74 18.23 14.92
N LEU A 383 -14.48 18.37 15.36
CA LEU A 383 -13.83 19.67 15.58
C LEU A 383 -13.63 20.43 14.27
N HIS A 384 -13.27 19.73 13.19
CA HIS A 384 -12.93 20.30 11.89
C HIS A 384 -14.16 20.65 11.05
N LEU A 385 -15.35 20.16 11.43
CA LEU A 385 -16.59 20.52 10.76
C LEU A 385 -16.91 22.02 10.89
N LYS A 386 -16.51 22.66 12.01
CA LYS A 386 -16.71 24.10 12.21
C LYS A 386 -15.75 24.96 11.39
N GLU A 387 -14.55 24.43 11.15
CA GLU A 387 -13.42 25.10 10.49
C GLU A 387 -13.33 24.76 8.99
N PHE A 388 -14.43 24.29 8.40
CA PHE A 388 -14.46 23.91 6.99
C PHE A 388 -14.01 25.06 6.05
N PRO A 389 -12.90 24.88 5.29
CA PRO A 389 -12.21 25.95 4.56
C PRO A 389 -12.87 26.25 3.20
N LEU A 390 -14.13 26.68 3.22
CA LEU A 390 -14.95 26.88 2.01
C LEU A 390 -14.39 27.98 1.10
N SER A 391 -13.75 29.02 1.65
CA SER A 391 -13.15 30.12 0.88
C SER A 391 -12.02 29.63 -0.01
N GLU A 392 -11.14 28.82 0.54
CA GLU A 392 -9.95 28.26 -0.08
C GLU A 392 -10.34 27.22 -1.13
N ILE A 393 -11.33 26.38 -0.83
CA ILE A 393 -11.90 25.43 -1.79
C ILE A 393 -12.50 26.16 -3.01
N ARG A 394 -13.19 27.30 -2.79
CA ARG A 394 -13.71 28.13 -3.91
C ARG A 394 -12.58 28.70 -4.78
N GLN A 395 -11.45 29.05 -4.19
CA GLN A 395 -10.29 29.53 -4.95
C GLN A 395 -9.67 28.41 -5.80
N GLN A 396 -9.61 27.18 -5.29
CA GLN A 396 -9.12 26.02 -6.06
C GLN A 396 -10.10 25.56 -7.15
N LEU A 397 -11.39 25.88 -7.02
CA LEU A 397 -12.44 25.50 -7.98
C LEU A 397 -13.12 26.73 -8.60
N PRO A 398 -12.38 27.59 -9.34
CA PRO A 398 -12.89 28.89 -9.79
C PRO A 398 -14.07 28.80 -10.77
N ASN A 399 -14.16 27.68 -11.51
CA ASN A 399 -15.22 27.43 -12.49
C ASN A 399 -16.45 26.72 -11.89
N VAL A 400 -16.47 26.50 -10.57
CA VAL A 400 -17.56 25.82 -9.85
C VAL A 400 -18.34 26.83 -9.04
N THR A 401 -19.65 26.91 -9.27
CA THR A 401 -20.53 27.79 -8.47
C THR A 401 -21.03 27.06 -7.24
N PHE A 402 -20.87 27.66 -6.07
CA PHE A 402 -21.34 27.14 -4.78
C PHE A 402 -22.63 27.85 -4.37
N LYS A 403 -23.70 27.10 -4.15
CA LYS A 403 -25.04 27.63 -3.81
C LYS A 403 -25.60 26.96 -2.55
N ARG A 404 -26.58 27.61 -1.94
CA ARG A 404 -27.42 27.03 -0.86
C ARG A 404 -26.61 26.50 0.33
N LEU A 405 -25.58 27.23 0.75
CA LEU A 405 -24.83 26.89 1.95
C LEU A 405 -25.74 26.92 3.17
N ARG A 406 -25.84 25.78 3.87
CA ARG A 406 -26.57 25.62 5.13
C ARG A 406 -25.63 25.02 6.15
N LYS A 407 -25.45 25.73 7.27
CA LYS A 407 -24.72 25.24 8.44
C LYS A 407 -25.74 24.93 9.55
N ARG A 408 -25.71 23.70 10.06
CA ARG A 408 -26.49 23.23 11.23
C ARG A 408 -25.52 22.56 12.20
N ARG A 409 -25.94 22.35 13.45
CA ARG A 409 -25.13 21.60 14.42
C ARG A 409 -24.81 20.22 13.84
N GLY A 410 -23.52 19.87 13.78
CA GLY A 410 -23.02 18.59 13.25
C GLY A 410 -23.06 18.43 11.73
N ARG A 411 -23.53 19.44 10.96
CA ARG A 411 -23.73 19.28 9.52
C ARG A 411 -23.52 20.57 8.73
N ILE A 412 -22.74 20.47 7.66
CA ILE A 412 -22.66 21.51 6.61
C ILE A 412 -23.17 20.92 5.31
N SER A 413 -23.95 21.69 4.54
CA SER A 413 -24.37 21.25 3.21
C SER A 413 -24.40 22.41 2.23
N PHE A 414 -24.08 22.12 0.98
CA PHE A 414 -24.15 23.07 -0.13
C PHE A 414 -24.32 22.31 -1.45
N ASP A 415 -24.81 23.01 -2.46
CA ASP A 415 -24.88 22.49 -3.83
C ASP A 415 -23.74 23.12 -4.64
N VAL A 416 -23.03 22.32 -5.43
CA VAL A 416 -22.05 22.79 -6.42
C VAL A 416 -22.57 22.56 -7.83
N THR A 417 -22.29 23.50 -8.73
CA THR A 417 -22.69 23.41 -10.14
C THR A 417 -21.59 23.87 -11.09
N GLN A 418 -21.41 23.15 -12.19
CA GLN A 418 -20.55 23.53 -13.31
C GLN A 418 -21.26 23.21 -14.64
N GLY A 419 -21.66 24.23 -15.38
CA GLY A 419 -22.52 24.05 -16.56
C GLY A 419 -23.84 23.35 -16.18
N ARG A 420 -24.14 22.20 -16.81
CA ARG A 420 -25.31 21.36 -16.50
C ARG A 420 -25.06 20.38 -15.34
N LYS A 421 -23.81 20.23 -14.88
CA LYS A 421 -23.45 19.29 -13.81
C LYS A 421 -23.84 19.88 -12.45
N ARG A 422 -24.37 19.03 -11.58
CA ARG A 422 -24.76 19.40 -10.21
C ARG A 422 -24.39 18.27 -9.26
N LEU A 423 -23.88 18.64 -8.10
CA LEU A 423 -23.59 17.72 -7.00
C LEU A 423 -24.02 18.40 -5.69
N ARG A 424 -24.69 17.66 -4.81
CA ARG A 424 -24.88 18.08 -3.43
C ARG A 424 -23.72 17.58 -2.59
N VAL A 425 -23.13 18.45 -1.78
CA VAL A 425 -22.08 18.09 -0.83
C VAL A 425 -22.64 18.23 0.57
N ILE A 426 -22.45 17.20 1.40
CA ILE A 426 -22.85 17.19 2.80
C ILE A 426 -21.65 16.78 3.64
N LEU A 427 -21.20 17.66 4.53
CA LEU A 427 -20.25 17.30 5.57
C LEU A 427 -20.98 16.86 6.83
N LEU A 428 -20.54 15.73 7.38
CA LEU A 428 -21.07 15.09 8.58
C LEU A 428 -19.92 14.78 9.55
N SER A 429 -20.25 14.63 10.83
CA SER A 429 -19.27 14.15 11.80
C SER A 429 -18.94 12.67 11.54
N GLN A 430 -17.67 12.28 11.65
CA GLN A 430 -17.27 10.88 11.66
C GLN A 430 -17.98 10.05 12.74
N ASN A 431 -18.45 10.67 13.84
CA ASN A 431 -19.23 9.97 14.86
C ASN A 431 -20.61 9.50 14.36
N GLU A 432 -21.08 10.01 13.22
CA GLU A 432 -22.32 9.58 12.55
C GLU A 432 -22.07 8.46 11.54
N LEU A 433 -20.83 7.99 11.40
CA LEU A 433 -20.48 6.86 10.56
C LEU A 433 -20.82 5.57 11.33
N ASP A 434 -21.91 4.88 10.96
CA ASP A 434 -22.22 3.56 11.53
C ASP A 434 -21.12 2.56 11.16
N MET A 435 -20.65 1.78 12.14
CA MET A 435 -19.57 0.80 11.98
C MET A 435 -19.84 -0.27 10.91
N GLN A 436 -21.12 -0.55 10.60
CA GLN A 436 -21.50 -1.46 9.49
C GLN A 436 -21.22 -0.88 8.10
N ALA A 437 -21.08 0.45 7.96
CA ALA A 437 -20.71 1.09 6.69
C ALA A 437 -19.21 0.96 6.40
N LEU A 438 -18.36 0.85 7.44
CA LEU A 438 -16.91 0.66 7.30
C LEU A 438 -16.54 -0.72 6.76
N GLN A 439 -17.37 -1.74 7.00
CA GLN A 439 -17.14 -3.10 6.51
C GLN A 439 -17.35 -3.24 4.98
N LYS A 440 -17.88 -2.24 4.28
CA LYS A 440 -18.13 -2.28 2.83
C LYS A 440 -17.09 -1.52 1.98
N ILE A 441 -15.95 -1.16 2.57
CA ILE A 441 -14.78 -0.63 1.85
C ILE A 441 -13.81 -1.77 1.62
#